data_AF-A0A6V7KY44-F1
#
_entry.id   AF-A0A6V7KY44-F1
#
_cell.length_a   1.000
_cell.length_b   1.000
_cell.length_c   1.000
_cell.angle_alpha   90.00
_cell.angle_beta   90.00
_cell.angle_gamma   90.00
#
_symmetry.space_group_name_H-M   'P 1'
#
loop_
_entity.id
_entity.type
_entity.pdbx_description
1 polymer ?
#
loop_
_entity_poly.entity_id
_entity_poly.type
_entity_poly.pdbx_seq_one_letter_code
_entity_poly.pdbx_strand_id
1 'polypeptide(L)' 'YSREWRYHMEEKVWITQAPGLGLVEKTSTYERGTYYYFDAQNWRKVAKEFHLDYTKLESRPHLPTTFHSTQP' A
#
# COMPACT_ATOMS: atom_id res chain seq x y z
N TYR A 1 -6.32 0.40 -3.45
CA TYR A 1 -7.34 0.92 -2.52
C TYR A 1 -8.39 -0.10 -2.15
N SER A 2 -9.19 -0.60 -3.10
CA SER A 2 -10.03 -1.79 -2.86
C SER A 2 -9.08 -2.98 -2.58
N ARG A 3 -9.32 -3.72 -1.49
CA ARG A 3 -8.43 -4.75 -0.92
C ARG A 3 -7.19 -4.23 -0.17
N GLU A 4 -7.24 -3.00 0.34
CA GLU A 4 -6.30 -2.46 1.34
C GLU A 4 -4.85 -2.23 0.88
N TRP A 5 -4.49 -2.60 -0.35
CA TRP A 5 -3.18 -2.29 -0.91
C TRP A 5 -2.94 -0.78 -1.01
N ARG A 6 -1.72 -0.37 -0.64
CA ARG A 6 -1.16 0.98 -0.78
C ARG A 6 0.18 0.89 -1.49
N TYR A 7 0.50 1.89 -2.30
CA TYR A 7 1.80 1.97 -2.95
C TYR A 7 2.74 2.82 -2.10
N HIS A 8 3.91 2.28 -1.76
CA HIS A 8 4.96 3.00 -1.07
C HIS A 8 5.83 3.71 -2.11
N MET A 9 5.79 5.04 -2.14
CA MET A 9 6.39 5.84 -3.21
C MET A 9 7.92 5.75 -3.24
N GLU A 10 8.56 5.64 -2.07
CA GLU A 10 10.03 5.58 -1.96
C GLU A 10 10.60 4.18 -2.25
N GLU A 11 10.12 3.13 -1.56
CA GLU A 11 10.50 1.74 -1.87
C GLU A 11 9.92 1.21 -3.19
N LYS A 12 8.96 1.92 -3.81
CA LYS A 12 8.31 1.56 -5.08
C LYS A 12 7.65 0.18 -5.08
N VAL A 13 7.03 -0.18 -3.96
CA VAL A 13 6.36 -1.47 -3.76
C VAL A 13 4.92 -1.29 -3.34
N TRP A 14 4.09 -2.26 -3.71
CA TRP A 14 2.75 -2.40 -3.15
C TRP A 14 2.85 -3.11 -1.81
N ILE A 15 2.15 -2.59 -0.80
CA ILE A 15 2.08 -3.15 0.54
C ILE A 15 0.64 -3.29 1.02
N THR A 16 0.40 -4.26 1.90
CA THR A 16 -0.86 -4.44 2.63
C THR A 16 -0.57 -5.01 4.02
N GLN A 17 -1.42 -4.68 4.99
CA GLN A 17 -1.25 -5.16 6.35
C GLN A 17 -1.35 -6.70 6.38
N ALA A 18 -0.45 -7.37 7.09
CA ALA A 18 -0.54 -8.81 7.25
C ALA A 18 -1.66 -9.15 8.27
N PRO A 19 -2.62 -10.02 7.93
CA PRO A 19 -3.72 -10.37 8.82
C PRO A 19 -3.18 -11.14 10.03
N GLY A 20 -3.62 -10.74 11.24
CA GLY A 20 -3.26 -11.41 12.50
C GLY A 20 -1.82 -11.17 12.98
N LEU A 21 -0.96 -10.55 12.18
CA LEU A 21 0.38 -10.11 12.59
C LEU A 21 0.28 -8.64 12.97
N GLY A 22 -0.07 -8.42 14.24
CA GLY A 22 -0.52 -7.15 14.80
C GLY A 22 0.34 -5.95 14.42
N LEU A 23 -0.34 -4.81 14.27
CA LEU A 23 0.29 -3.51 14.26
C LEU A 23 0.98 -3.30 15.61
N VAL A 24 2.30 -3.09 15.59
CA VAL A 24 3.09 -2.90 16.82
C VAL A 24 2.87 -1.50 17.35
N GLU A 25 2.74 -0.52 16.46
CA GLU A 25 2.56 0.88 16.83
C GLU A 25 1.77 1.61 15.75
N LYS A 26 0.84 2.47 16.15
CA LYS A 26 0.09 3.36 15.25
C LYS A 26 -0.01 4.74 15.87
N THR A 27 0.43 5.74 15.11
CA THR A 27 0.30 7.15 15.47
C THR A 27 -0.50 7.87 14.39
N SER A 28 -0.67 9.19 14.55
CA SER A 28 -1.28 10.05 13.53
C SER A 28 -0.40 10.24 12.30
N THR A 29 0.92 10.00 12.40
CA THR A 29 1.88 10.26 11.32
C THR A 29 2.49 9.01 10.71
N TYR A 30 2.55 7.91 11.46
CA TYR A 30 3.12 6.66 10.98
C TYR A 30 2.52 5.42 11.65
N GLU A 31 2.89 4.26 11.14
CA GLU A 31 2.66 2.98 11.80
C GLU A 31 3.84 2.01 11.64
N ARG A 32 4.01 1.09 12.59
CA ARG A 32 5.01 0.03 12.55
C ARG A 32 4.35 -1.32 12.74
N GLY A 33 4.77 -2.30 11.96
CA GLY A 33 4.25 -3.66 12.05
C GLY A 33 4.69 -4.54 10.91
N THR A 34 4.14 -5.74 10.85
CA THR A 34 4.40 -6.67 9.75
C THR A 34 3.43 -6.44 8.60
N TYR A 35 3.98 -6.23 7.40
CA TYR A 35 3.21 -6.06 6.16
C TYR A 35 3.63 -7.11 5.15
N TYR A 36 2.70 -7.42 4.25
CA TYR A 36 3.07 -8.05 2.99
C TYR A 36 3.43 -6.97 1.99
N TYR A 37 4.64 -7.05 1.42
CA TYR A 37 4.94 -6.36 0.17
C TYR A 37 4.89 -7.33 -1.01
N PHE A 38 4.58 -6.80 -2.18
CA PHE A 38 4.62 -7.57 -3.43
C PHE A 38 6.01 -7.51 -4.05
N ASP A 39 6.71 -8.65 -4.04
CA ASP A 39 7.98 -8.83 -4.73
C ASP A 39 7.70 -9.17 -6.20
N ALA A 40 7.83 -8.16 -7.06
CA ALA A 40 7.58 -8.31 -8.49
C ALA A 40 8.63 -9.17 -9.21
N GLN A 41 9.85 -9.27 -8.67
CA GLN A 41 10.92 -10.06 -9.28
C GLN A 41 10.64 -11.56 -9.14
N ASN A 42 10.13 -11.97 -7.98
CA ASN A 42 9.81 -13.36 -7.67
C ASN A 42 8.30 -13.68 -7.73
N TRP A 43 7.48 -12.70 -8.12
CA TRP A 43 6.03 -12.79 -8.24
C TRP A 43 5.33 -13.36 -7.00
N ARG A 44 5.68 -12.87 -5.81
CA ARG A 44 5.19 -13.39 -4.52
C ARG A 44 4.93 -12.29 -3.50
N LYS A 45 4.09 -12.60 -2.50
CA LYS A 45 3.93 -11.77 -1.29
C LYS A 45 5.00 -12.18 -0.27
N VAL A 46 5.68 -11.19 0.30
CA VAL A 46 6.73 -11.42 1.30
C VAL A 46 6.40 -10.61 2.56
N ALA A 47 6.43 -11.27 3.73
CA ALA A 47 6.24 -10.61 5.01
C ALA A 47 7.54 -9.87 5.40
N LYS A 48 7.42 -8.61 5.79
CA LYS A 48 8.54 -7.77 6.26
C LYS A 48 8.03 -6.77 7.29
N GLU A 49 8.86 -6.43 8.25
CA GLU A 49 8.58 -5.30 9.14
C GLU A 49 8.75 -3.98 8.40
N PHE A 50 7.75 -3.11 8.48
CA PHE A 50 7.81 -1.77 7.92
C PHE A 50 7.66 -0.72 9.01
N HIS A 51 8.34 0.40 8.79
CA HIS A 51 8.00 1.68 9.39
C HIS A 51 7.35 2.54 8.31
N LEU A 52 6.04 2.66 8.40
CA LEU A 52 5.21 3.25 7.39
C LEU A 52 4.87 4.70 7.73
N ASP A 53 5.61 5.64 7.14
CA ASP A 53 5.25 7.05 7.16
C ASP A 53 4.11 7.31 6.17
N TYR A 54 2.98 7.85 6.65
CA TYR A 54 1.82 8.07 5.79
C TYR A 54 2.08 9.07 4.65
N THR A 55 3.09 9.95 4.79
CA THR A 55 3.51 10.88 3.72
C THR A 55 4.20 10.18 2.55
N LYS A 56 4.66 8.94 2.75
CA LYS A 56 5.34 8.12 1.74
C LYS A 56 4.40 7.16 1.02
N LEU A 57 3.13 7.12 1.42
CA LEU A 57 2.10 6.37 0.72
C LEU A 57 1.47 7.22 -0.36
N GLU A 58 1.24 6.61 -1.52
CA GLU A 58 0.46 7.26 -2.55
C GLU A 58 -0.96 7.55 -2.00
N SER A 59 -1.52 8.70 -2.40
CA SER A 59 -2.92 9.04 -2.14
C SER A 59 -3.83 8.40 -3.18
N ARG A 60 -5.14 8.29 -2.87
CA ARG A 60 -6.09 7.62 -3.77
C ARG A 60 -5.96 8.21 -5.18
N PRO A 61 -5.67 7.39 -6.22
CA PRO A 61 -5.41 7.92 -7.54
C PRO A 61 -6.65 8.67 -7.99
N HIS A 62 -6.45 9.93 -8.34
CA HIS A 62 -7.45 10.72 -9.04
C HIS A 62 -7.45 10.21 -10.48
N LEU A 63 -8.36 9.29 -10.78
CA LEU A 63 -8.59 8.88 -12.16
C LEU A 63 -8.99 10.14 -12.94
N PRO A 64 -8.31 10.48 -14.05
CA PRO A 64 -8.73 11.58 -14.89
C PRO A 64 -10.16 11.31 -15.39
N THR A 65 -11.02 12.31 -15.28
CA THR A 65 -12.46 12.26 -15.64
C THR A 65 -12.73 11.94 -17.12
N THR A 66 -11.69 11.87 -17.95
CA THR A 66 -11.77 11.66 -19.41
C THR A 66 -12.19 10.25 -19.83
N PHE A 67 -12.16 9.26 -18.94
CA PHE A 67 -12.57 7.88 -19.28
C PHE A 67 -14.09 7.63 -19.18
N HIS A 68 -14.90 8.65 -18.87
CA HIS A 68 -16.36 8.53 -18.69
C HIS A 68 -17.20 9.06 -19.87
N SER A 69 -16.66 9.12 -21.09
CA SER A 69 -17.42 9.68 -22.24
C SER A 69 -17.22 8.95 -23.56
N THR A 70 -17.36 7.62 -23.59
CA THR A 70 -17.92 6.94 -24.79
C THR A 70 -18.45 5.56 -24.39
N GLN A 71 -19.71 5.50 -23.97
CA GLN A 71 -20.48 4.26 -24.06
C GLN A 71 -21.31 4.36 -25.35
N PRO A 72 -21.28 3.34 -26.23
CA PRO A 72 -22.08 3.33 -27.45
C PRO A 72 -23.59 3.33 -27.17
#